data_AF-A0A8C0Y4N1-F1
#
_entry.id   AF-A0A8C0Y4N1-F1
#
_cell.length_a   1.000
_cell.length_b   1.000
_cell.length_c   1.000
_cell.angle_alpha   90.00
_cell.angle_beta   90.00
_cell.angle_gamma   90.00
#
_symmetry.space_group_name_H-M   'P 1'
#
loop_
_entity.id
_entity.type
_entity.pdbx_description
1 polymer ?
#
loop_
_entity_poly.entity_id
_entity_poly.type
_entity_poly.pdbx_seq_one_letter_code
_entity_poly.pdbx_strand_id
1 'polypeptide(L)'
;MDTSDDEGRMSRLKDFLLTFFMPEKCYDQFFLYFNFMHVPCLKIVLSKTMGILILVGIVIAPLPQIWKVLWSGSSNGLCSISIFLELLAISTHAAFCYTQKFPIGAWGESLFALIQIAVLALLVQHYQGKTIKGVCFLALYCGFMFLLASPLTPVSVVWTLHEWNVLLVIAGRVRQFFQARSNFRLGHTGQLSALSVFLVFLGSLGRIFSSLQGTGLSLSTQLHAVACCCSVVILAQVLMYWSKSMINVEKEKQVEKDKAE
;
A
#
# COMPACT_ATOMS: atom_id res chain seq x y z
N MET A 1 -24.91 32.75 20.38
CA MET A 1 -25.36 32.49 19.01
C MET A 1 -24.35 31.51 18.43
N ASP A 2 -24.44 30.23 18.79
CA ASP A 2 -23.44 29.19 18.46
C ASP A 2 -23.97 27.74 18.58
N THR A 3 -25.25 27.54 18.87
CA THR A 3 -25.80 26.19 19.10
C THR A 3 -26.29 25.49 17.84
N SER A 4 -26.67 26.24 16.79
CA SER A 4 -27.21 25.68 15.54
C SER A 4 -26.14 25.11 14.60
N ASP A 5 -24.92 25.65 14.61
CA ASP A 5 -23.80 25.12 13.80
C ASP A 5 -23.20 23.85 14.40
N ASP A 6 -23.22 23.71 15.74
CA ASP A 6 -22.72 22.52 16.42
C ASP A 6 -23.65 21.31 16.25
N GLU A 7 -24.96 21.52 16.28
CA GLU A 7 -25.97 20.47 16.08
C GLU A 7 -25.95 19.92 14.64
N GLY A 8 -25.77 20.78 13.64
CA GLY A 8 -25.60 20.38 12.24
C GLY A 8 -24.26 19.69 11.94
N ARG A 9 -23.19 20.04 12.66
CA ARG A 9 -21.89 19.34 12.57
C ARG A 9 -21.95 17.97 13.24
N MET A 10 -22.60 17.87 14.40
CA MET A 10 -22.83 16.62 15.11
C MET A 10 -23.69 15.66 14.27
N SER A 11 -24.74 16.15 13.60
CA SER A 11 -25.59 15.34 12.70
C SER A 11 -24.82 14.84 11.48
N ARG A 12 -24.01 15.70 10.83
CA ARG A 12 -23.18 15.26 9.69
C ARG A 12 -22.08 14.28 10.07
N LEU A 13 -21.47 14.46 11.24
CA LEU A 13 -20.53 13.48 11.79
C LEU A 13 -21.21 12.16 12.10
N LYS A 14 -22.42 12.20 12.66
CA LYS A 14 -23.23 11.01 12.94
C LYS A 14 -23.61 10.30 11.65
N ASP A 15 -24.07 11.00 10.63
CA ASP A 15 -24.39 10.41 9.32
C ASP A 15 -23.15 9.86 8.61
N PHE A 16 -22.02 10.54 8.71
CA PHE A 16 -20.75 10.05 8.18
C PHE A 16 -20.27 8.79 8.92
N LEU A 17 -20.35 8.78 10.25
CA LEU A 17 -20.00 7.62 11.08
C LEU A 17 -20.94 6.44 10.82
N LEU A 18 -22.23 6.71 10.65
CA LEU A 18 -23.25 5.68 10.39
C LEU A 18 -23.11 5.08 8.99
N THR A 19 -22.81 5.92 8.01
CA THR A 19 -22.68 5.52 6.61
C THR A 19 -21.35 4.84 6.32
N PHE A 20 -20.26 5.33 6.92
CA PHE A 20 -18.90 4.91 6.57
C PHE A 20 -18.26 3.93 7.58
N PHE A 21 -18.60 4.05 8.86
CA PHE A 21 -17.90 3.34 9.95
C PHE A 21 -18.74 2.26 10.64
N MET A 22 -20.04 2.48 10.88
CA MET A 22 -20.80 1.64 11.81
C MET A 22 -22.34 1.67 11.62
N PRO A 23 -23.06 0.53 11.63
CA PRO A 23 -24.53 0.53 11.62
C PRO A 23 -25.14 1.15 12.88
N GLU A 24 -26.36 1.73 12.78
CA GLU A 24 -27.07 2.43 13.88
C GLU A 24 -27.11 1.63 15.18
N LYS A 25 -27.40 0.32 15.09
CA LYS A 25 -27.45 -0.57 16.26
C LYS A 25 -26.14 -0.64 17.05
N CYS A 26 -25.00 -0.47 16.38
CA CYS A 26 -23.70 -0.44 17.05
C CYS A 26 -23.37 0.96 17.58
N TYR A 27 -23.86 2.03 16.94
CA TYR A 27 -23.79 3.38 17.48
C TYR A 27 -24.52 3.49 18.81
N ASP A 28 -25.72 2.93 18.88
CA ASP A 28 -26.50 2.93 20.10
C ASP A 28 -25.78 2.12 21.20
N GLN A 29 -25.20 0.98 20.86
CA GLN A 29 -24.53 0.14 21.86
C GLN A 29 -23.25 0.77 22.45
N PHE A 30 -22.50 1.54 21.65
CA PHE A 30 -21.30 2.24 22.10
C PHE A 30 -21.61 3.56 22.83
N PHE A 31 -22.50 4.39 22.28
CA PHE A 31 -22.69 5.77 22.75
C PHE A 31 -23.94 5.97 23.61
N LEU A 32 -24.99 5.15 23.46
CA LEU A 32 -26.20 5.21 24.29
C LEU A 32 -26.14 4.24 25.48
N TYR A 33 -25.67 3.01 25.27
CA TYR A 33 -25.60 1.98 26.31
C TYR A 33 -24.20 1.82 26.96
N PHE A 34 -23.20 2.61 26.54
CA PHE A 34 -21.81 2.57 27.04
C PHE A 34 -21.17 1.16 27.05
N ASN A 35 -21.60 0.27 26.15
CA ASN A 35 -21.20 -1.12 26.14
C ASN A 35 -20.08 -1.35 25.11
N PHE A 36 -18.91 -0.77 25.40
CA PHE A 36 -17.74 -0.73 24.49
C PHE A 36 -17.15 -2.11 24.13
N MET A 37 -17.47 -3.14 24.93
CA MET A 37 -16.98 -4.50 24.75
C MET A 37 -17.97 -5.41 24.02
N HIS A 38 -18.96 -4.86 23.30
CA HIS A 38 -19.85 -5.68 22.50
C HIS A 38 -19.12 -6.28 21.29
N VAL A 39 -18.61 -7.51 21.47
CA VAL A 39 -17.79 -8.28 20.53
C VAL A 39 -18.24 -8.19 19.06
N PRO A 40 -19.54 -8.38 18.69
CA PRO A 40 -19.96 -8.29 17.30
C PRO A 40 -19.84 -6.87 16.72
N CYS A 41 -20.17 -5.83 17.50
CA CYS A 41 -20.05 -4.44 17.04
C CYS A 41 -18.59 -4.00 16.92
N LEU A 42 -17.74 -4.39 17.88
CA LEU A 42 -16.31 -4.11 17.82
C LEU A 42 -15.66 -4.77 16.59
N LYS A 43 -16.05 -6.02 16.26
CA LYS A 43 -15.56 -6.72 15.07
C LYS A 43 -15.94 -5.98 13.78
N ILE A 44 -17.16 -5.47 13.67
CA ILE A 44 -17.65 -4.71 12.51
C ILE A 44 -16.86 -3.41 12.36
N VAL A 45 -16.76 -2.61 13.42
CA VAL A 45 -16.04 -1.33 13.40
C VAL A 45 -14.57 -1.55 13.03
N LEU A 46 -13.92 -2.55 13.63
CA LEU A 46 -12.52 -2.86 13.37
C LEU A 46 -12.31 -3.35 11.94
N SER A 47 -13.22 -4.17 11.40
CA SER A 47 -13.21 -4.61 9.99
C SER A 47 -13.32 -3.43 9.02
N LYS A 48 -14.27 -2.52 9.28
CA LYS A 48 -14.49 -1.33 8.45
C LYS A 48 -13.30 -0.37 8.50
N THR A 49 -12.80 -0.09 9.70
CA THR A 49 -11.61 0.75 9.91
C THR A 49 -10.41 0.20 9.16
N MET A 50 -10.16 -1.10 9.25
CA MET A 50 -9.05 -1.75 8.56
C MET A 50 -9.23 -1.75 7.04
N GLY A 51 -10.46 -1.95 6.54
CA GLY A 51 -10.76 -1.80 5.12
C GLY A 51 -10.42 -0.41 4.59
N ILE A 52 -10.79 0.64 5.33
CA ILE A 52 -10.45 2.03 5.00
C ILE A 52 -8.94 2.25 5.07
N LEU A 53 -8.26 1.70 6.08
CA LEU A 53 -6.81 1.82 6.21
C LEU A 53 -6.07 1.15 5.04
N ILE A 54 -6.52 -0.02 4.59
CA ILE A 54 -5.98 -0.71 3.41
C ILE A 54 -6.22 0.12 2.16
N LEU A 55 -7.44 0.61 1.98
CA LEU A 55 -7.83 1.48 0.86
C LEU A 55 -6.91 2.71 0.77
N VAL A 56 -6.80 3.46 1.86
CA VAL A 56 -5.95 4.64 1.98
C VAL A 56 -4.48 4.27 1.77
N GLY A 57 -4.03 3.16 2.34
CA GLY A 57 -2.65 2.67 2.19
C GLY A 57 -2.28 2.34 0.75
N ILE A 58 -3.14 1.63 0.02
CA ILE A 58 -2.91 1.24 -1.39
C ILE A 58 -2.82 2.48 -2.29
N VAL A 59 -3.67 3.48 -2.03
CA VAL A 59 -3.74 4.70 -2.84
C VAL A 59 -2.63 5.69 -2.51
N ILE A 60 -2.31 5.86 -1.23
CA ILE A 60 -1.36 6.87 -0.77
C ILE A 60 0.08 6.35 -0.81
N ALA A 61 0.35 5.08 -0.49
CA ALA A 61 1.73 4.59 -0.39
C ALA A 61 2.60 4.81 -1.65
N PRO A 62 2.10 4.66 -2.89
CA PRO A 62 2.93 4.87 -4.08
C PRO A 62 3.26 6.36 -4.32
N LEU A 63 2.43 7.30 -3.86
CA LEU A 63 2.59 8.73 -4.12
C LEU A 63 3.89 9.33 -3.52
N PRO A 64 4.22 9.14 -2.22
CA PRO A 64 5.50 9.56 -1.67
C PRO A 64 6.71 9.00 -2.41
N GLN A 65 6.58 7.81 -3.00
CA GLN A 65 7.67 7.17 -3.72
C GLN A 65 7.86 7.77 -5.12
N ILE A 66 6.77 8.05 -5.83
CA ILE A 66 6.79 8.79 -7.11
C ILE A 66 7.39 10.18 -6.89
N TRP A 67 6.90 10.91 -5.88
CA TRP A 67 7.40 12.24 -5.54
C TRP A 67 8.90 12.24 -5.26
N LYS A 68 9.39 11.27 -4.47
CA LYS A 68 10.82 11.18 -4.13
C LYS A 68 11.70 10.86 -5.34
N VAL A 69 11.24 10.02 -6.27
CA VAL A 69 11.97 9.73 -7.51
C VAL A 69 12.01 10.96 -8.43
N LEU A 70 10.89 11.68 -8.59
CA LEU A 70 10.84 12.93 -9.37
C LEU A 70 11.77 13.99 -8.78
N TRP A 71 11.71 14.20 -7.46
CA TRP A 71 12.51 15.22 -6.78
C TRP A 71 14.01 14.94 -6.84
N SER A 72 14.40 13.67 -6.70
CA SER A 72 15.82 13.29 -6.72
C SER A 72 16.40 13.13 -8.12
N GLY A 73 15.55 13.06 -9.16
CA GLY A 73 15.98 12.80 -10.53
C GLY A 73 16.73 11.46 -10.70
N SER A 74 16.54 10.52 -9.78
CA SER A 74 17.28 9.25 -9.75
C SER A 74 16.42 8.11 -9.23
N SER A 75 16.60 6.91 -9.79
CA SER A 75 15.95 5.69 -9.33
C SER A 75 16.83 4.84 -8.42
N ASN A 76 17.95 5.37 -7.92
CA ASN A 76 18.93 4.61 -7.17
C ASN A 76 18.32 4.02 -5.89
N GLY A 77 18.51 2.71 -5.71
CA GLY A 77 18.04 1.96 -4.55
C GLY A 77 16.62 1.38 -4.65
N LEU A 78 15.87 1.66 -5.72
CA LEU A 78 14.60 0.98 -6.00
C LEU A 78 14.84 -0.31 -6.80
N CYS A 79 14.08 -1.37 -6.47
CA CYS A 79 14.13 -2.64 -7.20
C CYS A 79 13.07 -2.66 -8.31
N SER A 80 13.48 -2.57 -9.58
CA SER A 80 12.56 -2.61 -10.73
C SER A 80 11.72 -3.89 -10.77
N ILE A 81 12.29 -5.03 -10.36
CA ILE A 81 11.59 -6.33 -10.33
C ILE A 81 10.49 -6.33 -9.27
N SER A 82 10.72 -5.70 -8.10
CA SER A 82 9.68 -5.58 -7.07
C SER A 82 8.50 -4.77 -7.57
N ILE A 83 8.76 -3.63 -8.22
CA ILE A 83 7.72 -2.75 -8.78
C ILE A 83 6.92 -3.50 -9.85
N PHE A 84 7.59 -4.29 -10.70
CA PHE A 84 6.92 -5.10 -11.69
C PHE A 84 6.00 -6.17 -11.08
N LEU A 85 6.48 -6.88 -10.05
CA LEU A 85 5.69 -7.89 -9.35
C LEU A 85 4.48 -7.27 -8.63
N GLU A 86 4.63 -6.06 -8.09
CA GLU A 86 3.54 -5.31 -7.48
C GLU A 86 2.51 -4.85 -8.52
N LEU A 87 2.97 -4.41 -9.70
CA LEU A 87 2.11 -4.09 -10.85
C LEU A 87 1.32 -5.33 -11.30
N LEU A 88 1.98 -6.48 -11.46
CA LEU A 88 1.30 -7.73 -11.83
C LEU A 88 0.29 -8.17 -10.77
N ALA A 89 0.64 -8.06 -9.49
CA ALA A 89 -0.28 -8.40 -8.42
C ALA A 89 -1.56 -7.54 -8.49
N ILE A 90 -1.44 -6.21 -8.48
CA ILE A 90 -2.65 -5.37 -8.51
C ILE A 90 -3.46 -5.55 -9.80
N SER A 91 -2.79 -5.92 -10.90
CA SER A 91 -3.42 -6.24 -12.18
C SER A 91 -4.28 -7.50 -12.13
N THR A 92 -3.80 -8.60 -11.52
CA THR A 92 -4.60 -9.82 -11.41
C THR A 92 -5.82 -9.62 -10.52
N HIS A 93 -5.69 -8.80 -9.47
CA HIS A 93 -6.83 -8.39 -8.64
C HIS A 93 -7.86 -7.57 -9.44
N ALA A 94 -7.41 -6.54 -10.18
CA ALA A 94 -8.32 -5.72 -10.99
C ALA A 94 -9.02 -6.53 -12.10
N ALA A 95 -8.28 -7.41 -12.79
CA ALA A 95 -8.84 -8.29 -13.82
C ALA A 95 -9.87 -9.28 -13.23
N PHE A 96 -9.62 -9.81 -12.03
CA PHE A 96 -10.57 -10.64 -11.32
C PHE A 96 -11.86 -9.88 -11.00
N CYS A 97 -11.76 -8.68 -10.45
CA CYS A 97 -12.94 -7.89 -10.12
C CYS A 97 -13.76 -7.50 -11.36
N TYR A 98 -13.07 -7.21 -12.46
CA TYR A 98 -13.68 -6.93 -13.75
C TYR A 98 -14.42 -8.15 -14.32
N THR A 99 -13.81 -9.34 -14.32
CA THR A 99 -14.45 -10.57 -14.86
C THR A 99 -15.66 -11.02 -14.03
N GLN A 100 -15.63 -10.79 -12.72
CA GLN A 100 -16.76 -11.04 -11.81
C GLN A 100 -17.86 -9.96 -11.88
N LYS A 101 -17.69 -8.92 -12.71
CA LYS A 101 -18.63 -7.80 -12.88
C LYS A 101 -18.95 -7.05 -11.58
N PHE A 102 -17.97 -6.90 -10.70
CA PHE A 102 -18.15 -6.07 -9.51
C PHE A 102 -18.28 -4.59 -9.89
N PRO A 103 -19.12 -3.80 -9.19
CA PRO A 103 -19.25 -2.38 -9.44
C PRO A 103 -17.90 -1.68 -9.23
N ILE A 104 -17.59 -0.67 -10.04
CA ILE A 104 -16.31 0.07 -9.99
C ILE A 104 -16.04 0.62 -8.58
N GLY A 105 -17.08 0.98 -7.82
CA GLY A 105 -16.92 1.42 -6.43
C GLY A 105 -16.30 0.39 -5.48
N ALA A 106 -16.27 -0.89 -5.84
CA ALA A 106 -15.70 -1.96 -5.02
C ALA A 106 -14.21 -2.24 -5.31
N TRP A 107 -13.69 -1.82 -6.46
CA TRP A 107 -12.31 -2.10 -6.88
C TRP A 107 -11.60 -0.91 -7.56
N GLY A 108 -12.24 0.26 -7.57
CA GLY A 108 -11.76 1.47 -8.24
C GLY A 108 -10.48 2.02 -7.62
N GLU A 109 -10.24 1.75 -6.33
CA GLU A 109 -8.98 2.04 -5.67
C GLU A 109 -7.81 1.25 -6.27
N SER A 110 -8.08 0.00 -6.68
CA SER A 110 -7.08 -0.85 -7.32
C SER A 110 -6.71 -0.32 -8.70
N LEU A 111 -7.68 0.23 -9.45
CA LEU A 111 -7.41 0.94 -10.71
C LEU A 111 -6.51 2.16 -10.51
N PHE A 112 -6.81 2.97 -9.49
CA PHE A 112 -6.03 4.18 -9.23
C PHE A 112 -4.59 3.84 -8.85
N ALA A 113 -4.39 2.86 -7.98
CA ALA A 113 -3.06 2.39 -7.61
C ALA A 113 -2.32 1.72 -8.78
N LEU A 114 -3.01 1.01 -9.66
CA LEU A 114 -2.43 0.43 -10.88
C LEU A 114 -1.82 1.52 -11.77
N ILE A 115 -2.54 2.62 -11.98
CA ILE A 115 -2.02 3.77 -12.76
C ILE A 115 -0.77 4.35 -12.08
N GLN A 116 -0.81 4.57 -10.77
CA GLN A 116 0.34 5.12 -10.04
C GLN A 116 1.57 4.21 -10.12
N ILE A 117 1.41 2.90 -9.93
CA ILE A 117 2.52 1.94 -9.97
C ILE A 117 3.06 1.82 -11.40
N ALA A 118 2.22 1.91 -12.43
CA ALA A 118 2.66 1.94 -13.82
C ALA A 118 3.50 3.20 -14.13
N VAL A 119 3.06 4.36 -13.64
CA VAL A 119 3.84 5.61 -13.75
C VAL A 119 5.18 5.47 -13.02
N LEU A 120 5.19 4.93 -11.79
CA LEU A 120 6.43 4.69 -11.05
C LEU A 120 7.37 3.74 -11.81
N ALA A 121 6.85 2.67 -12.43
CA ALA A 121 7.64 1.72 -13.21
C ALA A 121 8.30 2.37 -14.43
N LEU A 122 7.56 3.20 -15.16
CA LEU A 122 8.10 4.01 -16.26
C LEU A 122 9.19 4.97 -15.79
N LEU A 123 8.91 5.69 -14.71
CA LEU A 123 9.81 6.70 -14.18
C LEU A 123 11.14 6.09 -13.72
N VAL A 124 11.08 4.92 -13.07
CA VAL A 124 12.27 4.15 -12.70
C VAL A 124 13.07 3.70 -13.93
N GLN A 125 12.43 3.20 -14.98
CA GLN A 125 13.12 2.82 -16.22
C GLN A 125 13.76 4.03 -16.93
N HIS A 126 13.07 5.17 -16.91
CA HIS A 126 13.55 6.41 -17.51
C HIS A 126 14.83 6.90 -16.82
N TYR A 127 14.84 7.02 -15.50
CA TYR A 127 16.03 7.45 -14.74
C TYR A 127 17.17 6.41 -14.72
N GLN A 128 16.92 5.15 -15.09
CA GLN A 128 17.97 4.14 -15.34
C GLN A 128 18.61 4.27 -16.73
N GLY A 129 18.22 5.25 -17.55
CA GLY A 129 18.70 5.42 -18.92
C GLY A 129 18.16 4.37 -19.90
N LYS A 130 17.10 3.63 -19.52
CA LYS A 130 16.53 2.52 -20.29
C LYS A 130 15.10 2.82 -20.74
N THR A 131 14.82 4.08 -21.12
CA THR A 131 13.46 4.56 -21.48
C THR A 131 12.77 3.68 -22.53
N ILE A 132 13.48 3.25 -23.59
CA ILE A 132 12.92 2.39 -24.65
C ILE A 132 12.43 1.06 -24.06
N LYS A 133 13.21 0.44 -23.16
CA LYS A 133 12.80 -0.81 -22.50
C LYS A 133 11.58 -0.59 -21.62
N GLY A 134 11.50 0.56 -20.93
CA GLY A 134 10.32 0.94 -20.14
C GLY A 134 9.05 1.12 -20.98
N VAL A 135 9.15 1.79 -22.14
CA VAL A 135 8.02 1.99 -23.05
C VAL A 135 7.58 0.66 -23.67
N CYS A 136 8.50 -0.17 -24.16
CA CYS A 136 8.18 -1.50 -24.67
C CYS A 136 7.52 -2.38 -23.59
N PHE A 137 8.05 -2.33 -22.37
CA PHE A 137 7.48 -3.01 -21.22
C PHE A 137 6.04 -2.57 -20.95
N LEU A 138 5.76 -1.27 -20.95
CA LEU A 138 4.42 -0.75 -20.73
C LEU A 138 3.46 -1.14 -21.87
N ALA A 139 3.91 -1.10 -23.13
CA ALA A 139 3.11 -1.53 -24.27
C ALA A 139 2.72 -3.01 -24.17
N LEU A 140 3.69 -3.88 -23.83
CA LEU A 140 3.44 -5.30 -23.56
C LEU A 140 2.48 -5.51 -22.39
N TYR A 141 2.64 -4.72 -21.32
CA TYR A 141 1.76 -4.76 -20.16
C TYR A 141 0.31 -4.35 -20.50
N CYS A 142 0.12 -3.29 -21.29
CA CYS A 142 -1.21 -2.89 -21.78
C CYS A 142 -1.84 -3.99 -22.64
N GLY A 143 -1.06 -4.65 -23.51
CA GLY A 143 -1.52 -5.81 -24.28
C GLY A 143 -1.92 -6.99 -23.39
N PHE A 144 -1.14 -7.27 -22.35
CA PHE A 144 -1.47 -8.29 -21.34
C PHE A 144 -2.77 -7.98 -20.60
N MET A 145 -2.95 -6.73 -20.14
CA MET A 145 -4.18 -6.30 -19.46
C MET A 145 -5.40 -6.39 -20.39
N PHE A 146 -5.24 -5.99 -21.65
CA PHE A 146 -6.30 -6.13 -22.65
C PHE A 146 -6.69 -7.60 -22.85
N LEU A 147 -5.70 -8.51 -22.94
CA LEU A 147 -5.95 -9.94 -23.05
C LEU A 147 -6.70 -10.49 -21.82
N LEU A 148 -6.31 -10.08 -20.60
CA LEU A 148 -7.01 -10.50 -19.38
C LEU A 148 -8.45 -9.96 -19.28
N ALA A 149 -8.70 -8.75 -19.79
CA ALA A 149 -10.03 -8.17 -19.84
C ALA A 149 -10.89 -8.69 -21.00
N SER A 150 -10.26 -9.28 -22.01
CA SER A 150 -10.95 -9.80 -23.18
C SER A 150 -11.73 -11.08 -22.85
N PRO A 151 -12.84 -11.36 -23.56
CA PRO A 151 -13.58 -12.62 -23.41
C PRO A 151 -12.81 -13.85 -23.90
N LEU A 152 -11.61 -13.67 -24.48
CA LEU A 152 -10.75 -14.76 -24.95
C LEU A 152 -10.13 -15.54 -23.78
N THR A 153 -9.98 -14.91 -22.61
CA THR A 153 -9.40 -15.56 -21.43
C THR A 153 -10.49 -16.22 -20.62
N PRO A 154 -10.43 -17.55 -20.38
CA PRO A 154 -11.41 -18.22 -19.53
C PRO A 154 -11.31 -17.74 -18.09
N VAL A 155 -12.45 -17.61 -17.41
CA VAL A 155 -12.56 -17.10 -16.04
C VAL A 155 -11.71 -17.92 -15.05
N SER A 156 -11.51 -19.21 -15.32
CA SER A 156 -10.65 -20.09 -14.51
C SER A 156 -9.18 -19.64 -14.49
N VAL A 157 -8.66 -19.11 -15.60
CA VAL A 157 -7.29 -18.58 -15.67
C VAL A 157 -7.16 -17.29 -14.86
N VAL A 158 -8.16 -16.40 -14.92
CA VAL A 158 -8.15 -15.17 -14.11
C VAL A 158 -8.29 -15.48 -12.63
N TRP A 159 -9.15 -16.44 -12.26
CA TRP A 159 -9.29 -16.91 -10.89
C TRP A 159 -7.98 -17.48 -10.36
N THR A 160 -7.35 -18.39 -11.09
CA THR A 160 -6.05 -18.95 -10.68
C THR A 160 -4.98 -17.87 -10.58
N LEU A 161 -4.87 -16.96 -11.53
CA LEU A 161 -3.93 -15.82 -11.42
C LEU A 161 -4.21 -14.93 -10.19
N HIS A 162 -5.47 -14.80 -9.79
CA HIS A 162 -5.86 -14.07 -8.59
C HIS A 162 -5.46 -14.82 -7.30
N GLU A 163 -5.65 -16.14 -7.23
CA GLU A 163 -5.20 -16.94 -6.07
C GLU A 163 -3.67 -16.86 -5.88
N TRP A 164 -2.92 -16.87 -6.97
CA TRP A 164 -1.45 -16.77 -6.94
C TRP A 164 -0.93 -15.35 -6.69
N ASN A 165 -1.82 -14.35 -6.61
CA ASN A 165 -1.48 -12.95 -6.36
C ASN A 165 -0.60 -12.76 -5.11
N VAL A 166 -0.95 -13.45 -4.03
CA VAL A 166 -0.23 -13.38 -2.75
C VAL A 166 1.24 -13.76 -2.92
N LEU A 167 1.54 -14.74 -3.76
CA LEU A 167 2.90 -15.18 -4.03
C LEU A 167 3.69 -14.14 -4.83
N LEU A 168 3.04 -13.42 -5.76
CA LEU A 168 3.64 -12.30 -6.47
C LEU A 168 4.01 -11.17 -5.50
N VAL A 169 3.11 -10.84 -4.56
CA VAL A 169 3.37 -9.83 -3.53
C VAL A 169 4.56 -10.23 -2.66
N ILE A 170 4.61 -11.48 -2.18
CA ILE A 170 5.75 -11.97 -1.38
C ILE A 170 7.05 -11.90 -2.18
N ALA A 171 7.06 -12.39 -3.43
CA ALA A 171 8.23 -12.34 -4.28
C ALA A 171 8.73 -10.91 -4.47
N GLY A 172 7.82 -9.95 -4.65
CA GLY A 172 8.12 -8.52 -4.69
C GLY A 172 8.79 -8.04 -3.41
N ARG A 173 8.19 -8.33 -2.24
CA ARG A 173 8.75 -7.93 -0.94
C ARG A 173 10.11 -8.55 -0.65
N VAL A 174 10.33 -9.82 -1.01
CA VAL A 174 11.63 -10.49 -0.87
C VAL A 174 12.69 -9.83 -1.76
N ARG A 175 12.36 -9.51 -3.01
CA ARG A 175 13.26 -8.78 -3.92
C ARG A 175 13.59 -7.39 -3.39
N GLN A 176 12.60 -6.67 -2.88
CA GLN A 176 12.79 -5.37 -2.24
C GLN A 176 13.69 -5.46 -1.01
N PHE A 177 13.50 -6.49 -0.17
CA PHE A 177 14.34 -6.75 1.00
C PHE A 177 15.80 -7.02 0.61
N PHE A 178 16.04 -7.84 -0.40
CA PHE A 178 17.40 -8.12 -0.86
C PHE A 178 18.08 -6.86 -1.40
N GLN A 179 17.35 -6.04 -2.17
CA GLN A 179 17.85 -4.76 -2.66
C GLN A 179 18.16 -3.80 -1.49
N ALA A 180 17.24 -3.67 -0.53
CA ALA A 180 17.43 -2.83 0.66
C ALA A 180 18.65 -3.27 1.48
N ARG A 181 18.87 -4.59 1.62
CA ARG A 181 20.05 -5.14 2.29
C ARG A 181 21.34 -4.86 1.53
N SER A 182 21.34 -4.96 0.20
CA SER A 182 22.50 -4.61 -0.62
C SER A 182 22.84 -3.12 -0.48
N ASN A 183 21.82 -2.27 -0.56
CA ASN A 183 21.93 -0.83 -0.34
C ASN A 183 22.47 -0.51 1.08
N PHE A 184 22.01 -1.25 2.10
CA PHE A 184 22.49 -1.14 3.47
C PHE A 184 23.97 -1.47 3.61
N ARG A 185 24.46 -2.52 2.93
CA ARG A 185 25.89 -2.88 2.90
C ARG A 185 26.75 -1.79 2.27
N LEU A 186 26.18 -1.07 1.30
CA LEU A 186 26.83 0.04 0.58
C LEU A 186 26.65 1.40 1.29
N GLY A 187 26.02 1.43 2.48
CA GLY A 187 25.94 2.63 3.31
C GLY A 187 24.94 3.69 2.84
N HIS A 188 24.05 3.39 1.89
CA HIS A 188 23.02 4.32 1.41
C HIS A 188 21.68 3.62 1.28
N THR A 189 20.59 4.19 1.80
CA THR A 189 19.22 3.64 1.61
C THR A 189 18.58 4.00 0.25
N GLY A 190 19.25 4.84 -0.54
CA GLY A 190 18.79 5.30 -1.85
C GLY A 190 17.49 6.12 -1.77
N GLN A 191 16.68 6.06 -2.82
CA GLN A 191 15.42 6.81 -2.96
C GLN A 191 14.20 6.09 -2.38
N LEU A 192 14.39 5.09 -1.51
CA LEU A 192 13.29 4.42 -0.83
C LEU A 192 12.63 5.39 0.17
N SER A 193 11.31 5.57 0.09
CA SER A 193 10.58 6.49 0.97
C SER A 193 10.17 5.80 2.27
N ALA A 194 10.62 6.31 3.42
CA ALA A 194 10.27 5.77 4.74
C ALA A 194 8.75 5.79 4.98
N LEU A 195 8.09 6.86 4.55
CA LEU A 195 6.64 7.00 4.61
C LEU A 195 5.94 5.94 3.75
N SER A 196 6.41 5.71 2.52
CA SER A 196 5.87 4.63 1.66
C SER A 196 6.02 3.26 2.32
N VAL A 197 7.21 2.94 2.84
CA VAL A 197 7.47 1.65 3.51
C VAL A 197 6.58 1.46 4.74
N PHE A 198 6.35 2.52 5.52
CA PHE A 198 5.45 2.50 6.67
C PHE A 198 4.00 2.25 6.24
N LEU A 199 3.51 2.94 5.21
CA LEU A 199 2.15 2.74 4.69
C LEU A 199 1.97 1.33 4.10
N VAL A 200 2.99 0.79 3.45
CA VAL A 200 3.01 -0.61 2.96
C VAL A 200 2.95 -1.61 4.12
N PHE A 201 3.65 -1.34 5.22
CA PHE A 201 3.56 -2.14 6.44
C PHE A 201 2.14 -2.13 7.02
N LEU A 202 1.54 -0.95 7.18
CA LEU A 202 0.15 -0.82 7.66
C LEU A 202 -0.85 -1.53 6.74
N GLY A 203 -0.68 -1.43 5.42
CA GLY A 203 -1.52 -2.16 4.47
C GLY A 203 -1.35 -3.68 4.56
N SER A 204 -0.13 -4.17 4.81
CA SER A 204 0.14 -5.59 5.01
C SER A 204 -0.47 -6.12 6.31
N LEU A 205 -0.44 -5.33 7.38
CA LEU A 205 -1.10 -5.63 8.63
C LEU A 205 -2.63 -5.71 8.46
N GLY A 206 -3.20 -4.75 7.72
CA GLY A 206 -4.61 -4.77 7.34
C GLY A 206 -4.99 -6.04 6.59
N ARG A 207 -4.17 -6.49 5.63
CA ARG A 207 -4.43 -7.73 4.86
C ARG A 207 -4.43 -8.99 5.73
N ILE A 208 -3.51 -9.10 6.70
CA ILE A 208 -3.53 -10.22 7.67
C ILE A 208 -4.83 -10.22 8.44
N PHE A 209 -5.23 -9.05 8.94
CA PHE A 209 -6.45 -8.92 9.72
C PHE A 209 -7.71 -9.28 8.91
N SER A 210 -7.83 -8.76 7.70
CA SER A 210 -8.95 -9.10 6.80
C SER A 210 -8.97 -10.59 6.43
N SER A 211 -7.79 -11.18 6.18
CA SER A 211 -7.67 -12.62 5.88
C SER A 211 -8.09 -13.49 7.06
N LEU A 212 -7.69 -13.12 8.29
CA LEU A 212 -8.11 -13.77 9.52
C LEU A 212 -9.62 -13.69 9.73
N GLN A 213 -10.25 -12.55 9.40
CA GLN A 213 -11.70 -12.41 9.54
C GLN A 213 -12.49 -13.20 8.51
N GLY A 214 -12.00 -13.25 7.25
CA GLY A 214 -12.72 -13.89 6.15
C GLY A 214 -12.52 -15.40 6.08
N THR A 215 -11.27 -15.86 6.20
CA THR A 215 -10.89 -17.28 5.99
C THR A 215 -10.29 -17.94 7.22
N GLY A 216 -10.02 -17.19 8.30
CA GLY A 216 -9.38 -17.72 9.49
C GLY A 216 -7.90 -18.04 9.28
N LEU A 217 -7.44 -19.18 9.82
CA LEU A 217 -6.04 -19.61 9.78
C LEU A 217 -5.71 -20.38 8.49
N SER A 218 -5.95 -19.75 7.35
CA SER A 218 -5.69 -20.33 6.02
C SER A 218 -4.24 -20.12 5.56
N LEU A 219 -3.84 -20.82 4.49
CA LEU A 219 -2.55 -20.63 3.82
C LEU A 219 -2.35 -19.17 3.38
N SER A 220 -3.41 -18.51 2.90
CA SER A 220 -3.37 -17.09 2.50
C SER A 220 -2.98 -16.18 3.67
N THR A 221 -3.55 -16.43 4.86
CA THR A 221 -3.20 -15.70 6.08
C THR A 221 -1.72 -15.88 6.46
N GLN A 222 -1.21 -17.11 6.38
CA GLN A 222 0.21 -17.41 6.66
C GLN A 222 1.14 -16.69 5.67
N LEU A 223 0.78 -16.69 4.39
CA LEU A 223 1.54 -16.01 3.35
C LEU A 223 1.53 -14.48 3.54
N HIS A 224 0.39 -13.89 3.91
CA HIS A 224 0.33 -12.47 4.28
C HIS A 224 1.17 -12.14 5.52
N ALA A 225 1.23 -13.05 6.50
CA ALA A 225 2.10 -12.89 7.67
C ALA A 225 3.58 -12.82 7.28
N VAL A 226 4.03 -13.70 6.38
CA VAL A 226 5.41 -13.67 5.85
C VAL A 226 5.70 -12.35 5.14
N ALA A 227 4.80 -11.89 4.27
CA ALA A 227 4.95 -10.61 3.58
C ALA A 227 5.05 -9.41 4.55
N CYS A 228 4.28 -9.43 5.64
CA CYS A 228 4.33 -8.41 6.68
C CYS A 228 5.66 -8.46 7.44
N CYS A 229 6.13 -9.63 7.85
CA CYS A 229 7.44 -9.79 8.48
C CYS A 229 8.56 -9.22 7.61
N CYS A 230 8.56 -9.50 6.29
CA CYS A 230 9.53 -8.88 5.38
C CYS A 230 9.42 -7.34 5.36
N SER A 231 8.19 -6.81 5.37
CA SER A 231 7.94 -5.37 5.37
C SER A 231 8.40 -4.70 6.66
N VAL A 232 8.25 -5.35 7.82
CA VAL A 232 8.78 -4.90 9.12
C VAL A 232 10.29 -4.80 9.09
N VAL A 233 10.98 -5.82 8.54
CA VAL A 233 12.44 -5.80 8.48
C VAL A 233 12.94 -4.68 7.57
N ILE A 234 12.29 -4.46 6.43
CA ILE A 234 12.62 -3.33 5.53
C ILE A 234 12.37 -1.99 6.26
N LEU A 235 11.25 -1.84 6.96
CA LEU A 235 10.92 -0.63 7.71
C LEU A 235 11.97 -0.34 8.80
N ALA A 236 12.34 -1.34 9.59
CA ALA A 236 13.35 -1.22 10.62
C ALA A 236 14.70 -0.76 10.04
N GLN A 237 15.12 -1.31 8.90
CA GLN A 237 16.35 -0.90 8.21
C GLN A 237 16.31 0.58 7.78
N VAL A 238 15.18 1.02 7.23
CA VAL A 238 15.02 2.42 6.78
C VAL A 238 15.01 3.39 7.96
N LEU A 239 14.30 3.05 9.04
CA LEU A 239 14.23 3.90 10.24
C LEU A 239 15.58 4.04 10.94
N MET A 240 16.33 2.95 11.08
CA MET A 240 17.67 2.98 11.67
C MET A 240 18.63 3.90 10.89
N TYR A 241 18.56 3.92 9.56
CA TYR A 241 19.40 4.79 8.75
C TYR A 241 18.93 6.24 8.75
N TRP A 242 17.62 6.49 8.73
CA TRP A 242 17.08 7.84 8.85
C TRP A 242 17.53 8.52 10.14
N SER A 243 17.48 7.79 11.27
CA SER A 243 18.01 8.25 12.54
C SER A 243 19.51 8.59 12.47
N LYS A 244 20.34 7.71 11.89
CA LYS A 244 21.79 7.98 11.72
C LYS A 244 22.09 9.17 10.81
N SER A 245 21.34 9.33 9.72
CA SER A 245 21.49 10.45 8.79
C SER A 245 21.17 11.77 9.48
N MET A 246 20.10 11.83 10.27
CA MET A 246 19.72 13.04 11.04
C MET A 246 20.79 13.39 12.08
N ILE A 247 21.36 12.39 12.76
CA ILE A 247 22.45 12.58 13.72
C ILE A 247 23.70 13.17 13.05
N ASN A 248 24.06 12.68 11.85
CA ASN A 248 25.23 13.20 11.13
C ASN A 248 25.03 14.64 10.65
N VAL A 249 23.84 14.98 10.12
CA VAL A 249 23.51 16.34 9.70
C VAL A 249 23.53 17.30 10.89
N GLU A 250 23.02 16.88 12.06
CA GLU A 250 23.06 17.71 13.26
C GLU A 250 24.50 17.96 13.73
N LYS A 251 25.35 16.93 13.69
CA LYS A 251 26.78 17.06 14.01
C LYS A 251 27.51 18.00 13.04
N GLU A 252 27.24 17.91 11.74
CA GLU A 252 27.83 18.81 10.74
C GLU A 252 27.41 20.26 10.98
N LYS A 253 26.12 20.52 11.24
CA LYS A 253 25.63 21.87 11.58
C LYS A 253 26.24 22.41 12.87
N GLN A 254 26.51 21.55 13.84
CA GLN A 254 27.12 21.94 15.10
C GLN A 254 28.61 22.29 14.92
N VAL A 255 29.35 21.51 14.13
CA VAL A 255 30.73 21.82 13.73
C VAL A 255 30.81 23.11 12.90
N GLU A 256 29.81 23.40 12.07
CA GLU A 256 29.74 24.64 11.28
C GLU A 256 29.47 25.86 12.18
N LYS A 257 28.65 25.71 13.22
CA LYS A 257 28.43 26.76 14.24
C LYS A 257 29.68 27.02 15.08
N ASP A 258 30.37 25.96 15.54
CA ASP A 258 31.58 26.09 16.34
C ASP A 258 32.77 26.71 15.57
N LYS A 259 32.73 26.72 14.23
CA LYS A 259 33.72 27.40 13.37
C LYS A 259 33.38 28.86 13.06
N ALA A 260 32.15 29.29 13.34
CA ALA A 260 31.66 30.63 13.04
C ALA A 260 31.74 31.58 14.26
N GLU A 261 31.99 31.04 15.46
CA GLU A 261 32.41 31.78 16.67
C GLU A 261 33.94 31.89 16.77
#